data_AF-A0A074YU61-F1
#
_entry.id   AF-A0A074YU61-F1
#
_cell.length_a   1.000
_cell.length_b   1.000
_cell.length_c   1.000
_cell.angle_alpha   90.00
_cell.angle_beta   90.00
_cell.angle_gamma   90.00
#
_symmetry.space_group_name_H-M   'P 1'
#
loop_
_entity.id
_entity.type
_entity.pdbx_description
1 polymer ?
#
loop_
_entity_poly.entity_id
_entity_poly.type
_entity_poly.pdbx_seq_one_letter_code
_entity_poly.pdbx_strand_id
1 'polypeptide(L)' 'MCTLLMHNYTCGCKREGQYIQSAERHGSNVKCDSINKEQMPPSLHMCIQHMIKPGKAEMHRPVERTG' A
#
# COMPACT_ATOMS: atom_id res chain seq x y z
N MET A 1 0.44 -10.70 17.47
CA MET A 1 1.41 -9.81 16.80
C MET A 1 0.77 -9.20 15.54
N CYS A 2 0.97 -7.90 15.28
CA CYS A 2 0.50 -7.29 14.04
C CYS A 2 1.54 -7.44 12.93
N THR A 3 1.10 -7.54 11.68
CA THR A 3 1.98 -7.70 10.51
C THR A 3 1.77 -6.56 9.52
N LEU A 4 2.86 -5.99 9.04
CA LEU A 4 2.85 -5.02 7.93
C LEU A 4 3.46 -5.69 6.70
N LEU A 5 2.65 -5.85 5.66
CA LEU A 5 3.12 -6.40 4.40
C LEU A 5 3.90 -5.32 3.64
N MET A 6 5.12 -5.65 3.21
CA MET A 6 5.98 -4.78 2.42
C MET A 6 5.99 -5.25 0.97
N HIS A 7 5.52 -4.41 0.05
CA HIS A 7 5.57 -4.68 -1.38
C HIS A 7 6.85 -4.09 -1.99
N ASN A 8 7.59 -4.95 -2.68
CA ASN A 8 8.71 -4.55 -3.53
C ASN A 8 8.22 -4.51 -4.98
N TYR A 9 8.51 -3.44 -5.71
CA TYR A 9 8.18 -3.31 -7.13
C TYR A 9 9.40 -3.58 -7.99
N THR A 10 9.20 -3.96 -9.26
CA THR A 10 10.30 -4.14 -10.23
C THR A 10 11.11 -2.86 -10.48
N CYS A 11 10.57 -1.69 -10.20
CA CYS A 11 11.28 -0.41 -10.25
C CYS A 11 12.19 -0.15 -9.03
N GLY A 12 12.33 -1.11 -8.10
CA GLY A 12 13.15 -0.97 -6.89
C GLY A 12 12.48 -0.22 -5.74
N CYS A 13 11.27 0.32 -5.96
CA CYS A 13 10.51 0.98 -4.91
C CYS A 13 9.97 -0.03 -3.88
N LYS A 14 9.86 0.44 -2.63
CA LYS A 14 9.19 -0.29 -1.55
C LYS A 14 7.98 0.51 -1.08
N ARG A 15 6.84 -0.15 -0.88
CA ARG A 15 5.68 0.45 -0.19
C ARG A 15 5.17 -0.44 0.91
N GLU A 16 4.68 0.23 1.95
CA GLU A 16 3.84 -0.36 2.96
C GLU A 16 2.49 -0.71 2.33
N GLY A 17 2.11 -1.98 2.42
CA GLY A 17 0.87 -2.51 1.90
C GLY A 17 -0.17 -2.67 3.00
N GLN A 18 -0.77 -3.85 3.05
CA GLN A 18 -1.79 -4.16 4.04
C GLN A 18 -1.16 -4.28 5.43
N TYR A 19 -1.80 -3.62 6.39
CA TYR A 19 -1.54 -3.82 7.80
C TYR A 19 -2.58 -4.80 8.35
N ILE A 20 -2.11 -5.92 8.89
CA ILE A 20 -2.91 -6.99 9.47
C ILE A 20 -2.78 -6.90 10.98
N GLN A 21 -3.87 -6.54 11.65
CA GLN A 21 -3.91 -6.55 13.11
C GLN A 21 -3.97 -7.98 13.63
N SER A 22 -3.34 -8.23 14.79
CA SER A 22 -3.57 -9.49 15.50
C SER A 22 -5.04 -9.64 15.86
N ALA A 23 -5.54 -10.88 15.89
CA ALA A 23 -6.92 -11.18 16.28
C ALA A 23 -7.33 -10.52 17.61
N GLU A 24 -6.41 -10.48 18.58
CA GLU A 24 -6.62 -9.88 19.91
C GLU A 24 -6.83 -8.35 19.89
N ARG A 25 -6.36 -7.67 18.83
CA ARG A 25 -6.43 -6.21 18.66
C ARG A 25 -7.30 -5.82 17.46
N HIS A 26 -7.90 -6.79 16.78
CA HIS A 26 -8.66 -6.57 15.56
C HIS A 26 -9.87 -5.66 15.86
N GLY A 27 -10.02 -4.59 15.09
CA GLY A 27 -11.05 -3.57 15.33
C GLY A 27 -10.67 -2.48 16.34
N SER A 28 -9.45 -2.51 16.89
CA SER A 28 -8.91 -1.38 17.66
C SER A 28 -8.33 -0.31 16.73
N ASN A 29 -8.53 0.97 17.05
CA ASN A 29 -7.90 2.08 16.32
C ASN A 29 -6.42 2.31 16.69
N VAL A 30 -5.85 1.46 17.55
CA VAL A 30 -4.48 1.60 18.04
C VAL A 30 -3.56 0.65 17.26
N LYS A 31 -2.43 1.18 16.77
CA LYS A 31 -1.37 0.36 16.16
C LYS A 31 -0.70 -0.49 17.24
N CYS A 32 -0.29 -1.70 16.88
CA CYS A 32 0.50 -2.53 17.80
C CYS A 32 1.88 -1.88 18.02
N ASP A 33 2.41 -1.96 19.23
CA ASP A 33 3.82 -1.66 19.51
C ASP A 33 4.76 -2.57 18.69
N SER A 34 4.45 -3.87 18.69
CA SER A 34 5.24 -4.87 17.96
C SER A 34 4.60 -5.17 16.61
N ILE A 35 5.24 -4.70 15.55
CA ILE A 35 4.84 -4.92 14.16
C ILE A 35 5.91 -5.75 13.45
N ASN A 36 5.54 -6.92 12.95
CA ASN A 36 6.39 -7.72 12.07
C ASN A 36 6.30 -7.18 10.65
N LYS A 37 7.44 -6.95 9.98
CA LYS A 37 7.47 -6.49 8.58
C LYS A 37 7.73 -7.70 7.69
N GLU A 38 6.71 -8.13 6.96
CA GLU A 38 6.81 -9.29 6.07
C GLU A 38 7.00 -8.81 4.63
N GLN A 39 8.06 -9.29 3.97
CA GLN A 39 8.29 -8.98 2.57
C GLN A 39 7.42 -9.87 1.69
N MET A 40 6.52 -9.22 0.96
CA MET A 40 5.72 -9.87 -0.07
C MET A 40 6.59 -10.20 -1.28
N PRO A 41 6.21 -11.22 -2.07
CA PRO A 41 6.83 -11.47 -3.36
C PRO A 41 6.82 -10.19 -4.21
N PRO A 42 7.88 -9.94 -5.00
CA PRO A 42 7.98 -8.74 -5.80
C PRO A 42 6.79 -8.64 -6.75
N SER A 43 6.19 -7.45 -6.83
CA SER A 43 5.14 -7.18 -7.79
C SER A 43 5.73 -7.26 -9.20
N LEU A 44 4.96 -7.85 -10.13
CA LEU A 44 5.31 -7.88 -11.56
C LEU A 44 5.23 -6.50 -12.22
N HIS A 45 4.61 -5.53 -11.55
CA HIS A 45 4.38 -4.19 -12.06
C HIS A 45 5.29 -3.15 -11.38
N MET A 46 5.52 -2.03 -12.07
CA MET A 46 6.16 -0.85 -11.48
C MET A 46 5.21 -0.16 -10.49
N CYS A 47 5.72 0.62 -9.55
CA CYS A 47 4.85 1.40 -8.66
C CYS A 47 4.09 2.47 -9.46
N ILE A 48 2.96 2.97 -8.94
CA ILE A 48 2.14 3.98 -9.62
C ILE A 48 2.94 5.18 -10.16
N GLN A 49 3.93 5.66 -9.40
CA GLN A 49 4.76 6.79 -9.84
C GLN A 49 5.65 6.47 -11.05
N HIS A 50 6.08 5.21 -11.18
CA HIS A 50 6.93 4.76 -12.30
C HIS A 50 6.12 4.06 -13.40
N MET A 51 4.87 3.66 -13.13
CA MET A 51 3.95 3.09 -14.10
C MET A 51 3.39 4.18 -15.03
N ILE A 52 3.28 5.42 -14.56
CA ILE A 52 2.87 6.56 -15.39
C ILE A 52 4.02 6.91 -16.33
N LYS A 53 3.81 6.67 -17.64
CA LYS A 53 4.70 7.21 -18.68
C LYS A 53 4.77 8.73 -18.50
N PRO A 54 5.96 9.35 -18.53
CA PRO A 54 6.06 10.81 -18.54
C PRO A 54 5.24 11.35 -19.72
N GLY A 55 4.21 12.17 -19.43
CA GLY A 55 3.30 12.74 -20.42
C GLY A 55 1.86 12.21 -20.45
N LYS A 56 1.50 11.19 -19.66
CA LYS A 56 0.10 10.78 -19.45
C LYS A 56 -0.34 11.23 -18.05
N ALA A 57 -0.75 12.49 -17.96
CA ALA A 57 -1.30 13.06 -16.73
C ALA A 57 -2.51 12.24 -16.25
N GLU A 58 -2.39 11.75 -15.02
CA GLU A 58 -3.42 11.69 -13.99
C GLU A 58 -4.85 11.36 -14.45
N MET A 59 -5.31 10.13 -14.16
CA MET A 59 -6.75 9.86 -14.10
C MET A 59 -7.34 10.57 -12.88
N HIS A 60 -7.67 11.85 -13.02
CA HIS A 60 -8.58 12.51 -12.11
C HIS A 60 -9.93 11.81 -12.22
N ARG A 61 -10.35 11.13 -11.16
CA ARG A 61 -11.77 10.81 -10.95
C ARG A 61 -12.52 12.14 -11.06
N PRO A 62 -13.48 12.30 -11.99
CA PRO A 62 -14.40 13.42 -11.89
C PRO A 62 -15.15 13.25 -10.56
N VAL A 63 -14.89 14.17 -9.62
CA VAL A 63 -15.77 14.35 -8.47
C VAL A 63 -17.01 15.01 -9.03
N GLU A 64 -18.02 14.22 -9.36
CA GLU A 64 -19.36 14.72 -9.64
C GLU A 64 -19.86 15.36 -8.34
N ARG A 65 -19.76 16.70 -8.26
CA ARG A 65 -20.45 17.50 -7.26
C ARG A 65 -21.90 17.60 -7.69
N THR A 66 -22.75 16.71 -7.20
CA THR A 66 -24.21 16.91 -7.26
C THR A 66 -24.55 17.99 -6.24
N GLY A 67 -24.99 19.15 -6.74
CA GLY A 67 -25.57 20.22 -5.93
C GLY A 67 -27.04 19.99 -5.61
#